data_AF-A0AB39X446-F1
#
_entry.id   AF-A0AB39X446-F1
#
_cell.length_a   1.000
_cell.length_b   1.000
_cell.length_c   1.000
_cell.angle_alpha   90.00
_cell.angle_beta   90.00
_cell.angle_gamma   90.00
#
_symmetry.space_group_name_H-M   'P 1'
#
loop_
_entity.id
_entity.type
_entity.pdbx_description
1 polymer ?
#
loop_
_entity_poly.entity_id
_entity_poly.type
_entity_poly.pdbx_seq_one_letter_code
_entity_poly.pdbx_strand_id
1 'polypeptide(L)'
;MVAAKWSARGLIVALLVVLPWLAASWLYSADRVVWECHLDFEMLAISADHTAERTLGSYSQFFRGNDLGFSRIGGRKVQVAKGGDTHVYNFHRFVDFKYVQAGPYLKNTVTKITRKKGDTLDDDQDLAFMNAPGEDVYVQVLKLGPSTYSFGRLGMPLQICQGRQGWLMPRLR
;
A
#
# COMPACT_ATOMS: atom_id res chain seq x y z
N MET A 1 -15.79 49.80 -7.81
CA MET A 1 -14.89 48.80 -7.19
C MET A 1 -14.37 49.38 -5.89
N VAL A 2 -14.91 48.94 -4.75
CA VAL A 2 -14.50 49.46 -3.42
C VAL A 2 -13.28 48.67 -2.98
N ALA A 3 -12.11 49.31 -2.99
CA ALA A 3 -10.91 48.76 -2.37
C ALA A 3 -11.11 48.76 -0.85
N ALA A 4 -11.36 47.59 -0.27
CA ALA A 4 -11.44 47.43 1.17
C ALA A 4 -10.09 47.85 1.78
N LYS A 5 -10.06 48.98 2.50
CA LYS A 5 -8.90 49.37 3.30
C LYS A 5 -8.84 48.46 4.51
N TRP A 6 -8.05 47.39 4.44
CA TRP A 6 -7.81 46.52 5.57
C TRP A 6 -7.03 47.31 6.62
N SER A 7 -7.65 47.55 7.78
CA SER A 7 -6.92 48.13 8.92
C SER A 7 -5.87 47.13 9.40
N ALA A 8 -4.74 47.62 9.93
CA ALA A 8 -3.67 46.76 10.46
C ALA A 8 -4.20 45.73 11.48
N ARG A 9 -5.23 46.10 12.25
CA ARG A 9 -5.91 45.21 13.19
C ARG A 9 -6.69 44.09 12.49
N GLY A 10 -7.38 44.39 11.39
CA GLY A 10 -8.08 43.39 10.58
C GLY A 10 -7.14 42.36 9.94
N LEU A 11 -5.96 42.82 9.48
CA LEU A 11 -4.93 41.93 8.95
C LEU A 11 -4.35 41.00 10.03
N ILE A 12 -4.09 41.53 11.24
CA ILE A 12 -3.58 40.73 12.36
C ILE A 12 -4.59 39.67 12.79
N VAL A 13 -5.88 40.01 12.88
CA VAL A 13 -6.94 39.04 13.21
C VAL A 13 -7.06 37.97 12.13
N ALA A 14 -7.03 38.35 10.84
CA ALA A 14 -7.07 37.40 9.75
C ALA A 14 -5.87 36.44 9.76
N LEU A 15 -4.66 36.95 10.01
CA LEU A 15 -3.45 36.15 10.15
C LEU A 15 -3.53 35.20 11.36
N LEU A 16 -4.03 35.65 12.51
CA LEU A 16 -4.21 34.81 13.70
C LEU A 16 -5.23 33.68 13.48
N VAL A 17 -6.21 33.88 12.59
CA VAL A 17 -7.17 32.82 12.22
C VAL A 17 -6.57 31.88 11.19
N VAL A 18 -5.91 32.39 10.14
CA VAL A 18 -5.45 31.59 9.00
C VAL A 18 -4.12 30.86 9.26
N LEU A 19 -3.18 31.49 9.97
CA LEU A 19 -1.86 30.90 10.25
C LEU A 19 -1.94 29.57 11.00
N PRO A 20 -2.79 29.40 12.04
CA PRO A 20 -2.95 28.10 12.69
C PRO A 20 -3.45 27.00 11.75
N TRP A 21 -4.35 27.32 10.81
CA TRP A 21 -4.84 26.33 9.83
C TRP A 21 -3.79 25.99 8.78
N LEU A 22 -3.02 26.97 8.31
CA LEU A 22 -1.89 26.72 7.42
C LEU A 22 -0.81 25.88 8.10
N ALA A 23 -0.46 26.23 9.34
CA ALA A 23 0.49 25.47 10.16
C ALA A 23 -0.04 24.05 10.43
N ALA A 24 -1.32 23.89 10.77
CA ALA A 24 -1.95 22.59 10.96
C ALA A 24 -1.95 21.77 9.66
N SER A 25 -2.24 22.38 8.50
CA SER A 25 -2.22 21.66 7.21
C SER A 25 -0.83 21.15 6.85
N TRP A 26 0.22 21.86 7.27
CA TRP A 26 1.60 21.41 7.11
C TRP A 26 1.94 20.32 8.11
N LEU A 27 1.61 20.52 9.40
CA LEU A 27 1.92 19.57 10.47
C LEU A 27 1.14 18.24 10.36
N TYR A 28 -0.08 18.27 9.84
CA TYR A 28 -0.92 17.10 9.60
C TYR A 28 -0.84 16.58 8.16
N SER A 29 0.12 17.06 7.35
CA SER A 29 0.35 16.46 6.05
C SER A 29 0.72 14.99 6.25
N ALA A 30 0.05 14.10 5.52
CA ALA A 30 0.31 12.66 5.58
C ALA A 30 1.82 12.39 5.45
N ASP A 31 2.34 11.50 6.28
CA ASP A 31 3.75 11.14 6.23
C ASP A 31 4.05 10.51 4.88
N ARG A 32 4.88 11.19 4.08
CA ARG A 32 5.33 10.66 2.80
C ARG A 32 6.45 9.68 3.04
N VAL A 33 6.31 8.49 2.48
CA VAL A 33 7.24 7.40 2.75
C VAL A 33 7.82 6.79 1.50
N VAL A 34 9.10 6.42 1.61
CA VAL A 34 9.83 5.72 0.56
C VAL A 34 10.27 4.39 1.14
N TRP A 35 9.47 3.36 0.87
CA TRP A 35 9.62 2.03 1.43
C TRP A 35 9.71 1.00 0.31
N GLU A 36 10.55 -0.01 0.54
CA GLU A 36 10.66 -1.21 -0.28
C GLU A 36 10.32 -2.42 0.58
N CYS A 37 9.32 -3.17 0.16
CA CYS A 37 8.74 -4.28 0.90
C CYS A 37 8.87 -5.55 0.08
N HIS A 38 9.35 -6.64 0.68
CA HIS A 38 9.53 -7.92 0.01
C HIS A 38 9.03 -9.06 0.89
N LEU A 39 8.31 -10.00 0.29
CA LEU A 39 7.76 -11.17 0.94
C LEU A 39 7.76 -12.33 -0.05
N ASP A 40 8.34 -13.46 0.35
CA ASP A 40 8.06 -14.74 -0.28
C ASP A 40 7.04 -15.48 0.59
N PHE A 41 6.07 -16.13 -0.04
CA PHE A 41 4.96 -16.75 0.68
C PHE A 41 4.59 -18.11 0.11
N GLU A 42 4.09 -18.94 1.02
CA GLU A 42 3.40 -20.18 0.69
C GLU A 42 2.09 -20.22 1.49
N MET A 43 0.99 -20.46 0.81
CA MET A 43 -0.32 -20.62 1.41
C MET A 43 -0.90 -21.96 1.00
N LEU A 44 -1.42 -22.69 1.98
CA LEU A 44 -2.09 -23.96 1.78
C LEU A 44 -3.45 -23.90 2.46
N ALA A 45 -4.51 -24.05 1.67
CA ALA A 45 -5.87 -24.21 2.14
C ALA A 45 -6.34 -25.60 1.78
N ILE A 46 -6.79 -26.38 2.77
CA ILE A 46 -7.34 -27.72 2.57
C ILE A 46 -8.77 -27.71 3.11
N SER A 47 -9.71 -28.12 2.28
CA SER A 47 -11.12 -28.25 2.65
C SER A 47 -11.43 -29.66 3.13
N ALA A 48 -12.54 -29.81 3.85
CA ALA A 48 -13.04 -31.09 4.37
C ALA A 48 -13.40 -32.10 3.25
N ASP A 49 -13.66 -31.61 2.03
CA ASP A 49 -13.95 -32.42 0.86
C ASP A 49 -12.70 -32.82 0.06
N HIS A 50 -11.52 -32.74 0.68
CA HIS A 50 -10.21 -33.02 0.08
C HIS A 50 -9.84 -32.14 -1.11
N THR A 51 -10.57 -31.04 -1.36
CA THR A 51 -10.03 -30.00 -2.23
C THR A 51 -8.89 -29.29 -1.54
N ALA A 52 -7.84 -28.99 -2.31
CA ALA A 52 -6.66 -28.32 -1.79
C ALA A 52 -6.27 -27.19 -2.74
N GLU A 53 -5.96 -26.04 -2.18
CA GLU A 53 -5.41 -24.90 -2.90
C GLU A 53 -4.04 -24.58 -2.29
N ARG A 54 -3.02 -24.57 -3.13
CA ARG A 54 -1.67 -24.17 -2.75
C ARG A 54 -1.22 -23.00 -3.62
N THR A 55 -0.82 -21.90 -2.99
CA THR A 55 -0.28 -20.73 -3.67
C THR A 55 1.15 -20.50 -3.19
N LEU A 56 2.09 -20.50 -4.12
CA LEU A 56 3.49 -20.16 -3.88
C LEU A 56 3.83 -18.93 -4.70
N GLY A 57 4.46 -17.93 -4.10
CA GLY A 57 4.85 -16.76 -4.85
C GLY A 57 5.72 -15.78 -4.09
N SER A 58 5.99 -14.68 -4.76
CA SER A 58 6.65 -13.52 -4.23
C SER A 58 5.78 -12.29 -4.39
N TYR A 59 5.89 -11.40 -3.42
CA TYR A 59 5.19 -10.14 -3.37
C TYR A 59 6.15 -9.01 -3.00
N SER A 60 6.20 -7.98 -3.83
CA SER A 60 7.03 -6.80 -3.59
C SER A 60 6.21 -5.53 -3.73
N GLN A 61 6.33 -4.60 -2.78
CA GLN A 61 5.69 -3.30 -2.84
C GLN A 61 6.73 -2.18 -2.74
N PHE A 62 6.48 -1.09 -3.47
CA PHE A 62 7.36 0.06 -3.55
C PHE A 62 6.53 1.32 -3.35
N PHE A 63 6.82 2.04 -2.26
CA PHE A 63 6.18 3.31 -1.91
C PHE A 63 7.08 4.46 -2.39
N ARG A 64 6.49 5.45 -3.07
CA ARG A 64 7.18 6.64 -3.55
C ARG A 64 6.73 7.84 -2.75
N GLY A 65 7.60 8.84 -2.55
CA GLY A 65 7.31 10.05 -1.76
C GLY A 65 6.32 11.04 -2.39
N ASN A 66 5.39 10.57 -3.22
CA ASN A 66 4.37 11.35 -3.92
C ASN A 66 2.98 10.70 -3.80
N ASP A 67 2.72 9.97 -2.71
CA ASP A 67 1.43 9.31 -2.40
C ASP A 67 1.03 8.21 -3.40
N LEU A 68 1.99 7.76 -4.22
CA LEU A 68 1.85 6.68 -5.18
C LEU A 68 2.78 5.53 -4.84
N GLY A 69 2.36 4.32 -5.17
CA GLY A 69 3.21 3.14 -5.12
C GLY A 69 2.84 2.16 -6.21
N PHE A 70 3.66 1.13 -6.31
CA PHE A 70 3.35 -0.02 -7.15
C PHE A 70 3.77 -1.30 -6.44
N SER A 71 3.09 -2.40 -6.75
CA SER A 71 3.45 -3.72 -6.30
C SER A 71 3.58 -4.69 -7.46
N ARG A 72 4.32 -5.76 -7.23
CA ARG A 72 4.52 -6.87 -8.14
C ARG A 72 4.21 -8.13 -7.38
N ILE A 73 3.29 -8.91 -7.90
CA ILE A 73 2.96 -10.24 -7.38
C ILE A 73 3.17 -11.26 -8.47
N GLY A 74 3.87 -12.34 -8.16
CA GLY A 74 4.17 -13.38 -9.13
C GLY A 74 4.28 -14.75 -8.46
N GLY A 75 3.88 -15.79 -9.16
CA GLY A 75 3.91 -17.14 -8.60
C GLY A 75 3.01 -18.12 -9.32
N ARG A 76 2.70 -19.20 -8.59
CA ARG A 76 1.91 -20.33 -9.08
C ARG A 76 0.85 -20.71 -8.05
N LYS A 77 -0.35 -20.93 -8.55
CA LYS A 77 -1.51 -21.44 -7.80
C LYS A 77 -1.84 -22.84 -8.32
N VAL A 78 -1.98 -23.80 -7.41
CA VAL A 78 -2.32 -25.18 -7.71
C VAL A 78 -3.61 -25.50 -6.99
N GLN A 79 -4.63 -25.93 -7.74
CA GLN A 79 -5.93 -26.32 -7.21
C GLN A 79 -6.16 -27.79 -7.51
N VAL A 80 -6.47 -28.56 -6.47
CA VAL A 80 -6.85 -29.97 -6.57
C VAL A 80 -8.35 -30.06 -6.34
N ALA A 81 -9.09 -30.50 -7.35
CA ALA A 81 -10.53 -30.67 -7.30
C ALA A 81 -10.92 -31.98 -6.59
N LYS A 82 -12.21 -32.13 -6.23
CA LYS A 82 -12.75 -33.33 -5.54
C LYS A 82 -12.48 -34.65 -6.25
N GLY A 83 -12.23 -34.62 -7.56
CA GLY A 83 -11.90 -35.79 -8.38
C GLY A 83 -10.41 -36.11 -8.50
N GLY A 84 -9.53 -35.35 -7.83
CA GLY A 84 -8.07 -35.48 -7.95
C GLY A 84 -7.47 -34.71 -9.14
N ASP A 85 -8.31 -34.16 -10.02
CA ASP A 85 -7.87 -33.28 -11.10
C ASP A 85 -7.13 -32.07 -10.55
N THR A 86 -5.94 -31.83 -11.09
CA THR A 86 -5.07 -30.75 -10.66
C THR A 86 -4.99 -29.67 -11.73
N HIS A 87 -5.41 -28.46 -11.38
CA HIS A 87 -5.27 -27.28 -12.21
C HIS A 87 -4.12 -26.42 -11.71
N VAL A 88 -3.34 -25.90 -12.66
CA VAL A 88 -2.17 -25.08 -12.39
C VAL A 88 -2.31 -23.75 -13.09
N TYR A 89 -2.22 -22.67 -12.30
CA TYR A 89 -2.29 -21.31 -12.78
C TYR A 89 -0.99 -20.59 -12.45
N ASN A 90 -0.47 -19.84 -13.42
CA ASN A 90 0.61 -18.91 -13.17
C ASN A 90 0.00 -17.51 -13.06
N PHE A 91 0.46 -16.71 -12.10
CA PHE A 91 0.05 -15.33 -12.00
C PHE A 91 1.29 -14.44 -12.02
N HIS A 92 1.15 -13.29 -12.66
CA HIS A 92 2.15 -12.24 -12.66
C HIS A 92 1.46 -10.91 -12.91
N ARG A 93 1.18 -10.19 -11.81
CA ARG A 93 0.41 -8.94 -11.83
C ARG A 93 1.25 -7.78 -11.32
N PHE A 94 1.07 -6.64 -11.94
CA PHE A 94 1.59 -5.34 -11.53
C PHE A 94 0.42 -4.52 -11.03
N VAL A 95 0.52 -3.98 -9.82
CA VAL A 95 -0.58 -3.25 -9.19
C VAL A 95 -0.10 -1.84 -8.88
N ASP A 96 -0.71 -0.84 -9.50
CA ASP A 96 -0.51 0.55 -9.13
C ASP A 96 -1.49 0.92 -8.03
N PHE A 97 -1.04 1.73 -7.08
CA PHE A 97 -1.86 2.14 -5.97
C PHE A 97 -1.53 3.55 -5.47
N LYS A 98 -2.51 4.16 -4.80
CA LYS A 98 -2.35 5.38 -4.02
C LYS A 98 -2.25 5.01 -2.55
N TYR A 99 -1.47 5.75 -1.77
CA TYR A 99 -1.41 5.52 -0.34
C TYR A 99 -1.45 6.83 0.44
N VAL A 100 -1.92 6.73 1.68
CA VAL A 100 -1.90 7.83 2.66
C VAL A 100 -1.49 7.24 4.00
N GLN A 101 -0.46 7.79 4.63
CA GLN A 101 -0.08 7.40 5.99
C GLN A 101 -0.52 8.47 7.00
N ALA A 102 -1.18 8.03 8.06
CA ALA A 102 -1.57 8.85 9.19
C ALA A 102 -1.13 8.15 10.49
N GLY A 103 0.03 8.55 11.02
CA GLY A 103 0.61 7.93 12.21
C GLY A 103 0.88 6.42 12.01
N PRO A 104 0.31 5.52 12.84
CA PRO A 104 0.52 4.09 12.73
C PRO A 104 -0.42 3.42 11.71
N TYR A 105 -1.18 4.18 10.93
CA TYR A 105 -2.12 3.64 9.95
C TYR A 105 -1.70 4.03 8.54
N LEU A 106 -1.79 3.07 7.62
CA LEU A 106 -1.57 3.25 6.20
C LEU A 106 -2.83 2.84 5.46
N LYS A 107 -3.40 3.77 4.72
CA LYS A 107 -4.47 3.51 3.75
C LYS A 107 -3.83 3.26 2.39
N ASN A 108 -4.24 2.19 1.72
CA ASN A 108 -3.81 1.85 0.37
C ASN A 108 -5.04 1.65 -0.52
N THR A 109 -5.07 2.30 -1.68
CA THR A 109 -6.15 2.21 -2.66
C THR A 109 -5.57 1.74 -3.98
N VAL A 110 -5.94 0.53 -4.40
CA VAL A 110 -5.52 0.00 -5.70
C VAL A 110 -6.17 0.82 -6.82
N THR A 111 -5.38 1.33 -7.75
CA THR A 111 -5.88 2.14 -8.86
C THR A 111 -5.93 1.35 -10.16
N LYS A 112 -4.98 0.44 -10.36
CA LYS A 112 -4.86 -0.34 -11.59
C LYS A 112 -4.16 -1.66 -11.34
N ILE A 113 -4.63 -2.71 -11.99
CA ILE A 113 -3.94 -4.00 -12.07
C ILE A 113 -3.63 -4.27 -13.54
N THR A 114 -2.38 -4.64 -13.82
CA THR A 114 -1.91 -5.01 -15.16
C THR A 114 -1.33 -6.41 -15.12
N ARG A 115 -1.72 -7.25 -16.08
CA ARG A 115 -1.28 -8.65 -16.18
C ARG A 115 -0.11 -8.78 -17.16
N LYS A 116 0.87 -9.62 -16.82
CA LYS A 116 1.94 -9.99 -17.76
C LYS A 116 1.44 -11.08 -18.70
N LYS A 117 1.97 -11.10 -19.93
CA LYS A 117 1.78 -12.25 -20.84
C LYS A 117 2.22 -13.55 -20.16
N GLY A 118 1.33 -14.54 -20.15
CA GLY A 118 1.55 -15.83 -19.47
C GLY A 118 0.96 -15.92 -18.05
N ASP A 119 0.34 -14.84 -17.56
CA ASP A 119 -0.60 -14.92 -16.44
C ASP A 119 -1.87 -15.65 -16.90
N THR A 120 -2.15 -16.81 -16.31
CA THR A 120 -3.30 -17.67 -16.61
C THR A 120 -4.34 -17.69 -15.51
N LEU A 121 -4.15 -16.91 -14.43
CA LEU A 121 -5.09 -16.83 -13.32
C LEU A 121 -6.16 -15.78 -13.62
N ASP A 122 -7.43 -16.16 -13.59
CA ASP A 122 -8.54 -15.24 -13.87
C ASP A 122 -8.72 -14.17 -12.77
N ASP A 123 -9.39 -13.08 -13.13
CA ASP A 123 -9.54 -11.89 -12.27
C ASP A 123 -10.54 -12.11 -11.13
N ASP A 124 -11.45 -13.07 -11.29
CA ASP A 124 -12.42 -13.50 -10.28
C ASP A 124 -11.81 -14.41 -9.21
N GLN A 125 -10.61 -14.93 -9.44
CA GLN A 125 -9.89 -15.70 -8.45
C GLN A 125 -9.14 -14.81 -7.47
N ASP A 126 -9.48 -14.96 -6.20
CA ASP A 126 -8.78 -14.32 -5.10
C ASP A 126 -7.29 -14.71 -5.12
N LEU A 127 -6.46 -13.68 -4.98
CA LEU A 127 -5.03 -13.79 -4.85
C LEU A 127 -4.63 -13.08 -3.55
N ALA A 128 -3.90 -13.81 -2.70
CA ALA A 128 -3.41 -13.26 -1.45
C ALA A 128 -2.62 -11.97 -1.67
N PHE A 129 -2.71 -11.04 -0.72
CA PHE A 129 -2.03 -9.74 -0.74
C PHE A 129 -2.44 -8.78 -1.88
N MET A 130 -3.44 -9.14 -2.68
CA MET A 130 -4.00 -8.29 -3.73
C MET A 130 -5.44 -7.91 -3.38
N ASN A 131 -5.81 -6.65 -3.61
CA ASN A 131 -7.15 -6.13 -3.41
C ASN A 131 -7.73 -5.67 -4.74
N ALA A 132 -9.05 -5.53 -4.81
CA ALA A 132 -9.71 -5.06 -6.02
C ALA A 132 -9.41 -3.58 -6.30
N PRO A 133 -9.38 -3.15 -7.57
CA PRO A 133 -9.30 -1.74 -7.90
C PRO A 133 -10.44 -0.94 -7.27
N GLY A 134 -10.10 0.19 -6.64
CA GLY A 134 -11.04 1.05 -5.92
C GLY A 134 -11.31 0.63 -4.47
N GLU A 135 -10.80 -0.52 -4.04
CA GLU A 135 -10.92 -0.95 -2.65
C GLU A 135 -9.92 -0.20 -1.75
N ASP A 136 -10.43 0.37 -0.67
CA ASP A 136 -9.63 1.02 0.36
C ASP A 136 -9.22 0.02 1.43
N VAL A 137 -7.92 -0.25 1.52
CA VAL A 137 -7.36 -1.19 2.50
C VAL A 137 -6.55 -0.44 3.55
N TYR A 138 -6.86 -0.74 4.80
CA TYR A 138 -6.24 -0.12 5.96
C TYR A 138 -5.33 -1.13 6.64
N VAL A 139 -4.06 -0.77 6.82
CA VAL A 139 -3.07 -1.60 7.51
C VAL A 139 -2.42 -0.83 8.64
N GLN A 140 -2.00 -1.56 9.66
CA GLN A 140 -1.24 -1.01 10.76
C GLN A 140 0.26 -1.07 10.44
N VAL A 141 0.96 0.02 10.73
CA VAL A 141 2.40 0.19 10.58
C VAL A 141 3.06 0.00 11.93
N LEU A 142 4.00 -0.94 12.01
CA LEU A 142 4.86 -1.13 13.17
C LEU A 142 6.30 -0.76 12.81
N LYS A 143 6.90 0.19 13.54
CA LYS A 143 8.32 0.51 13.40
C LYS A 143 9.15 -0.51 14.18
N LEU A 144 9.96 -1.28 13.48
CA LEU A 144 10.83 -2.32 14.06
C LEU A 144 12.26 -1.83 14.32
N GLY A 145 12.71 -0.79 13.60
CA GLY A 145 14.06 -0.24 13.74
C GLY A 145 14.18 1.16 13.12
N PRO A 146 15.41 1.70 13.01
CA PRO A 146 15.63 3.04 12.45
C PRO A 146 15.06 3.21 11.04
N SER A 147 15.23 2.19 10.20
CA SER A 147 14.78 2.14 8.81
C SER A 147 13.98 0.88 8.50
N THR A 148 13.49 0.15 9.52
CA THR A 148 12.76 -1.11 9.31
C THR A 148 11.35 -0.97 9.84
N TYR A 149 10.37 -1.34 9.00
CA TYR A 149 8.95 -1.25 9.27
C TYR A 149 8.29 -2.59 8.96
N SER A 150 7.11 -2.83 9.52
CA SER A 150 6.25 -3.94 9.13
C SER A 150 4.81 -3.46 9.00
N PHE A 151 4.08 -4.05 8.05
CA PHE A 151 2.67 -3.75 7.80
C PHE A 151 1.85 -5.02 7.94
N GLY A 152 0.64 -4.86 8.48
CA GLY A 152 -0.24 -5.98 8.70
C GLY A 152 -1.64 -5.57 9.08
N ARG A 153 -2.51 -6.56 9.25
CA ARG A 153 -3.77 -6.37 9.97
C ARG A 153 -3.47 -6.37 11.48
N LEU A 154 -4.33 -5.76 12.29
CA LEU A 154 -4.16 -5.63 13.76
C LEU A 154 -3.58 -6.91 14.39
N GLY A 155 -2.33 -6.85 14.85
CA GLY A 155 -1.62 -7.95 15.52
C GLY A 155 -0.95 -9.01 14.63
N MET A 156 -1.06 -8.93 13.30
CA MET A 156 -0.49 -9.89 12.36
C MET A 156 0.37 -9.19 11.30
N PRO A 157 1.68 -9.02 11.53
CA PRO A 157 2.58 -8.47 10.52
C PRO A 157 2.59 -9.36 9.28
N LEU A 158 2.19 -8.80 8.13
CA LEU A 158 2.09 -9.50 6.84
C LEU A 158 3.36 -9.34 6.01
N GLN A 159 4.05 -8.21 6.13
CA GLN A 159 5.23 -7.91 5.31
C GLN A 159 6.22 -7.04 6.07
N ILE A 160 7.52 -7.26 5.84
CA ILE A 160 8.62 -6.44 6.35
C ILE A 160 9.07 -5.50 5.23
N CYS A 161 9.35 -4.26 5.59
CA CYS A 161 9.77 -3.22 4.67
C CYS A 161 10.98 -2.47 5.19
N GLN A 162 11.81 -2.05 4.25
CA GLN A 162 12.97 -1.20 4.50
C GLN A 162 12.67 0.20 3.98
N GLY A 163 12.84 1.20 4.86
CA GLY A 163 12.79 2.59 4.50
C GLY A 163 14.08 3.06 3.87
N ARG A 164 13.99 3.53 2.62
CA ARG A 164 15.08 4.24 1.96
C ARG A 164 15.13 5.69 2.47
N GLN A 165 15.61 5.88 3.70
CA GLN A 165 15.84 7.24 4.23
C GLN A 165 17.04 7.96 3.59
N GLY A 166 17.85 7.32 2.74
CA GLY A 166 19.16 7.86 2.33
C GLY A 166 19.31 8.49 0.94
N TRP A 167 18.48 8.18 -0.05
CA TRP A 167 18.81 8.46 -1.46
C TRP A 167 17.92 9.47 -2.19
N LEU A 168 16.81 9.91 -1.60
CA LEU A 168 15.82 10.75 -2.30
C LEU A 168 15.34 11.99 -1.52
N MET A 169 15.93 12.32 -0.38
CA MET A 169 15.74 13.68 0.13
C MET A 169 16.64 14.61 -0.70
N PRO A 170 16.11 15.63 -1.39
CA PRO A 170 16.97 16.73 -1.80
C PRO A 170 17.55 17.28 -0.50
N ARG A 171 18.87 17.18 -0.35
CA ARG A 171 19.57 17.96 0.66
C ARG A 171 19.27 19.41 0.31
N LEU A 172 18.35 20.04 1.04
CA LEU A 172 18.29 21.49 1.10
C LEU A 172 19.66 21.91 1.65
N ARG A 173 20.51 22.40 0.75
CA ARG A 173 21.66 23.23 1.10
C ARG A 173 21.14 24.63 1.37
#